data_AF-A0A6I2ICM4-F1
#
_entry.id   AF-A0A6I2ICM4-F1
#
_cell.length_a   1.000
_cell.length_b   1.000
_cell.length_c   1.000
_cell.angle_alpha   90.00
_cell.angle_beta   90.00
_cell.angle_gamma   90.00
#
_symmetry.space_group_name_H-M   'P 1'
#
loop_
_entity.id
_entity.type
_entity.pdbx_description
1 polymer ?
#
loop_
_entity_poly.entity_id
_entity_poly.type
_entity_poly.pdbx_seq_one_letter_code
_entity_poly.pdbx_strand_id
1 'polypeptide(L)'
;MATLSRLFIHPVKSMRGIGVTHALADISGMSFDRIFMVTEPDGTFITARQYPQMVRFTPVPMHDGLHLTAPDGSTAVVRFADFAEQSEPTQVWSAHFTARIAPAAINHWLSGFFKRDVQLRWVGQDPTRRVKNYDTVPLSFADGFPYLLTSEASLRDLQNRCSASVQMEQFRPNLVVTGTQAWEEDSWKVVRIGDVVFDVVKPCSRCVFTTVSPERGQKHPSGEPLATLQAFRTAQDNGDVDFGQNLIARNSGVVRVGDEVEILSTGPAKRYGAGKTDDAVDVEVQTDAIVDIDWQGEVFKGNNQQVLLEQLEQQGIRVPYSCRAGICGSCRVKLVEGEVSPMKKSALGDDGTILCCSCVPKTALRLAL
;
A
#
# COMPACT_ATOMS: atom_id res chain seq x y z
N MET A 1 -11.18 23.92 -17.56
CA MET A 1 -9.81 24.15 -17.12
C MET A 1 -9.55 23.22 -15.95
N ALA A 2 -8.41 22.53 -15.95
CA ALA A 2 -8.09 21.58 -14.89
C ALA A 2 -7.76 22.34 -13.61
N THR A 3 -8.28 21.88 -12.48
CA THR A 3 -8.10 22.53 -11.17
C THR A 3 -7.91 21.50 -10.08
N LEU A 4 -7.17 21.85 -9.03
CA LEU A 4 -6.97 21.02 -7.86
C LEU A 4 -8.21 21.06 -6.98
N SER A 5 -9.05 20.03 -7.00
CA SER A 5 -10.34 20.01 -6.30
C SER A 5 -10.23 19.54 -4.85
N ARG A 6 -9.29 18.64 -4.54
CA ARG A 6 -9.10 18.12 -3.17
C ARG A 6 -7.62 17.85 -2.89
N LEU A 7 -7.23 18.08 -1.64
CA LEU A 7 -5.91 17.77 -1.12
C LEU A 7 -6.00 16.83 0.07
N PHE A 8 -5.07 15.89 0.17
CA PHE A 8 -5.01 14.93 1.27
C PHE A 8 -3.60 14.67 1.76
N ILE A 9 -3.44 14.67 3.08
CA ILE A 9 -2.26 14.11 3.75
C ILE A 9 -2.65 12.86 4.53
N HIS A 10 -1.71 11.94 4.71
CA HIS A 10 -1.92 10.69 5.42
C HIS A 10 -0.79 10.48 6.44
N PRO A 11 -0.88 11.11 7.62
CA PRO A 11 0.28 11.25 8.51
C PRO A 11 0.92 9.94 8.94
N VAL A 12 0.09 8.94 9.23
CA VAL A 12 0.54 7.58 9.50
C VAL A 12 0.22 6.70 8.30
N LYS A 13 1.22 5.96 7.81
CA LYS A 13 1.05 4.97 6.75
C LYS A 13 -0.11 4.04 7.09
N SER A 14 -1.01 3.82 6.13
CA SER A 14 -2.19 2.95 6.24
C SER A 14 -3.32 3.41 7.16
N MET A 15 -3.19 4.51 7.91
CA MET A 15 -4.32 5.09 8.67
C MET A 15 -5.16 6.06 7.81
N ARG A 16 -6.22 6.61 8.40
CA ARG A 16 -7.11 7.58 7.75
C ARG A 16 -6.33 8.78 7.20
N GLY A 17 -6.66 9.18 5.98
CA GLY A 17 -6.19 10.43 5.39
C GLY A 17 -7.02 11.61 5.87
N ILE A 18 -6.43 12.80 5.86
CA ILE A 18 -7.07 14.06 6.26
C ILE A 18 -7.19 14.93 5.01
N GLY A 19 -8.40 15.40 4.73
CA GLY A 19 -8.62 16.44 3.72
C GLY A 19 -8.12 17.79 4.24
N VAL A 20 -7.31 18.49 3.44
CA VAL A 20 -6.79 19.82 3.76
C VAL A 20 -7.14 20.80 2.66
N THR A 21 -7.15 22.10 2.95
CA THR A 21 -7.39 23.14 1.95
C THR A 21 -6.10 23.62 1.29
N HIS A 22 -4.96 23.40 1.96
CA HIS A 22 -3.64 23.75 1.48
C HIS A 22 -2.58 22.91 2.20
N ALA A 23 -1.42 22.74 1.59
CA ALA A 23 -0.26 22.10 2.19
C ALA A 23 1.03 22.58 1.53
N LEU A 24 2.13 22.55 2.27
CA LEU A 24 3.47 22.72 1.70
C LEU A 24 3.86 21.41 1.00
N ALA A 25 3.94 21.48 -0.33
CA ALA A 25 4.55 20.45 -1.16
C ALA A 25 6.06 20.68 -1.19
N ASP A 26 6.83 19.64 -0.88
CA ASP A 26 8.28 19.63 -0.90
C ASP A 26 8.81 18.47 -1.77
N ILE A 27 10.11 18.44 -2.09
CA ILE A 27 10.72 17.34 -2.84
C ILE A 27 10.52 15.97 -2.17
N SER A 28 10.38 15.96 -0.84
CA SER A 28 10.18 14.77 -0.01
C SER A 28 8.73 14.29 0.09
N GLY A 29 7.77 15.06 -0.44
CA GLY A 29 6.33 14.83 -0.31
C GLY A 29 5.59 16.01 0.29
N MET A 30 4.27 15.88 0.47
CA MET A 30 3.52 16.88 1.24
C MET A 30 3.97 16.85 2.70
N SER A 31 4.03 18.03 3.32
CA SER A 31 4.34 18.15 4.75
C SER A 31 3.44 17.24 5.58
N PHE A 32 4.04 16.52 6.52
CA PHE A 32 3.41 15.50 7.36
C PHE A 32 2.88 14.25 6.63
N ASP A 33 3.12 14.06 5.34
CA ASP A 33 2.56 12.90 4.62
C ASP A 33 3.39 11.61 4.79
N ARG A 34 2.78 10.60 5.42
CA ARG A 34 3.37 9.29 5.75
C ARG A 34 4.72 9.41 6.47
N ILE A 35 4.91 10.42 7.33
CA ILE A 35 6.14 10.55 8.13
C ILE A 35 6.15 9.59 9.34
N PHE A 36 5.00 8.97 9.64
CA PHE A 36 4.89 7.92 10.65
C PHE A 36 4.45 6.58 10.07
N MET A 37 4.83 5.48 10.72
CA MET A 37 4.41 4.12 10.38
C MET A 37 4.35 3.24 11.61
N VAL A 38 3.38 2.32 11.65
CA VAL A 38 3.35 1.25 12.66
C VAL A 38 4.14 0.05 12.14
N THR A 39 5.01 -0.51 12.99
CA THR A 39 5.86 -1.65 12.68
C THR A 39 5.77 -2.73 13.75
N GLU A 40 6.25 -3.93 13.45
CA GLU A 40 6.70 -4.88 14.47
C GLU A 40 7.99 -4.37 15.16
N PRO A 41 8.39 -4.94 16.31
CA PRO A 41 9.61 -4.53 17.01
C PRO A 41 10.90 -4.64 16.17
N ASP A 42 10.95 -5.57 15.23
CA ASP A 42 12.07 -5.75 14.30
C ASP A 42 12.10 -4.74 13.14
N GLY A 43 11.13 -3.82 13.09
CA GLY A 43 11.03 -2.81 12.04
C GLY A 43 10.25 -3.23 10.80
N THR A 44 9.64 -4.43 10.79
CA THR A 44 8.75 -4.89 9.71
C THR A 44 7.46 -4.07 9.69
N PHE A 45 7.12 -3.49 8.53
CA PHE A 45 5.96 -2.62 8.40
C PHE A 45 4.62 -3.35 8.60
N ILE A 46 3.68 -2.68 9.24
CA ILE A 46 2.28 -3.13 9.37
C ILE A 46 1.41 -2.22 8.51
N THR A 47 0.55 -2.80 7.68
CA THR A 47 -0.31 -2.02 6.76
C THR A 47 -1.76 -2.46 6.79
N ALA A 48 -2.66 -1.62 6.28
CA ALA A 48 -4.08 -1.97 6.21
C ALA A 48 -4.38 -3.06 5.17
N ARG A 49 -3.38 -3.49 4.39
CA ARG A 49 -3.50 -4.71 3.57
C ARG A 49 -3.60 -5.96 4.46
N GLN A 50 -2.92 -5.94 5.60
CA GLN A 50 -2.93 -7.00 6.62
C GLN A 50 -3.97 -6.70 7.71
N TYR A 51 -4.04 -5.44 8.18
CA TYR A 51 -4.94 -4.98 9.25
C TYR A 51 -5.87 -3.85 8.76
N PRO A 52 -6.92 -4.15 7.97
CA PRO A 52 -7.81 -3.15 7.40
C PRO A 52 -8.37 -2.12 8.38
N GLN A 53 -8.53 -2.49 9.66
CA GLN A 53 -9.03 -1.63 10.72
C GLN A 53 -8.12 -0.41 10.99
N MET A 54 -6.86 -0.42 10.53
CA MET A 54 -5.95 0.73 10.63
C MET A 54 -6.54 2.01 10.03
N VAL A 55 -7.35 1.91 8.96
CA VAL A 55 -7.98 3.08 8.33
C VAL A 55 -8.99 3.78 9.23
N ARG A 56 -9.38 3.16 10.35
CA ARG A 56 -10.30 3.73 11.33
C ARG A 56 -9.64 4.59 12.39
N PHE A 57 -8.31 4.49 12.55
CA PHE A 57 -7.54 5.42 13.36
C PHE A 57 -7.52 6.78 12.68
N THR A 58 -7.74 7.84 13.46
CA THR A 58 -7.69 9.23 12.99
C THR A 58 -6.38 9.86 13.49
N PRO A 59 -5.34 9.94 12.64
CA PRO A 59 -4.16 10.72 12.94
C PRO A 59 -4.44 12.20 12.69
N VAL A 60 -3.94 13.07 13.56
CA VAL A 60 -3.95 14.53 13.41
C VAL A 60 -2.53 15.03 13.66
N PRO A 61 -1.83 15.57 12.65
CA PRO A 61 -0.51 16.11 12.84
C PRO A 61 -0.59 17.37 13.70
N MET A 62 0.40 17.53 14.56
CA MET A 62 0.61 18.74 15.35
C MET A 62 1.94 19.36 14.93
N HIS A 63 2.12 20.65 15.20
CA HIS A 63 3.38 21.34 14.92
C HIS A 63 4.60 20.67 15.57
N ASP A 64 4.40 20.02 16.73
CA ASP A 64 5.43 19.37 17.53
C ASP A 64 5.25 17.84 17.61
N GLY A 65 4.35 17.23 16.82
CA GLY A 65 4.15 15.78 16.87
C GLY A 65 2.86 15.27 16.23
N LEU A 66 2.21 14.33 16.91
CA LEU A 66 1.05 13.60 16.42
C LEU A 66 0.04 13.34 17.54
N HIS A 67 -1.23 13.63 17.28
CA HIS A 67 -2.35 13.16 18.06
C HIS A 67 -3.05 12.01 17.31
N LEU A 68 -3.24 10.87 17.96
CA LEU A 68 -3.91 9.70 17.43
C LEU A 68 -5.20 9.44 18.19
N THR A 69 -6.32 9.32 17.48
CA THR A 69 -7.58 8.80 18.01
C THR A 69 -7.82 7.40 17.47
N ALA A 70 -8.01 6.43 18.36
CA ALA A 70 -8.33 5.05 18.02
C ALA A 70 -9.84 4.87 17.71
N PRO A 71 -10.24 3.73 17.12
CA PRO A 71 -11.64 3.46 16.78
C PRO A 71 -12.60 3.37 17.96
N ASP A 72 -12.09 3.15 19.18
CA ASP A 72 -12.86 3.13 20.43
C ASP A 72 -13.00 4.52 21.08
N GLY A 73 -12.42 5.56 20.47
CA GLY A 73 -12.43 6.93 20.96
C GLY A 73 -11.30 7.27 21.94
N SER A 74 -10.49 6.30 22.36
CA SER A 74 -9.29 6.59 23.16
C SER A 74 -8.24 7.33 22.32
N THR A 75 -7.39 8.09 23.01
CA THR A 75 -6.42 8.98 22.35
C THR A 75 -5.02 8.81 22.91
N ALA A 76 -4.02 8.97 22.05
CA ALA A 76 -2.61 9.07 22.43
C ALA A 76 -1.96 10.26 21.73
N VAL A 77 -1.05 10.95 22.43
CA VAL A 77 -0.31 12.10 21.91
C VAL A 77 1.17 11.81 22.06
N VAL A 78 1.95 12.06 21.01
CA VAL A 78 3.40 11.91 21.01
C VAL A 78 4.05 13.11 20.33
N ARG A 79 5.05 13.70 20.97
CA ARG A 79 5.85 14.79 20.38
C ARG A 79 7.07 14.25 19.67
N PHE A 80 7.58 14.99 18.70
CA PHE A 80 8.85 14.67 18.02
C PHE A 80 10.02 14.52 19.00
N ALA A 81 10.03 15.33 20.05
CA ALA A 81 11.04 15.29 21.10
C ALA A 81 10.95 14.04 21.99
N ASP A 82 9.82 13.32 21.99
CA ASP A 82 9.64 12.12 22.80
C ASP A 82 10.16 10.86 22.08
N PHE A 83 10.41 10.93 20.77
CA PHE A 83 10.97 9.81 20.03
C PHE A 83 12.43 9.58 20.42
N ALA A 84 12.86 8.32 20.42
CA ALA A 84 14.25 7.96 20.69
C ALA A 84 15.22 8.73 19.77
N GLU A 85 16.33 9.22 20.33
CA GLU A 85 17.33 9.98 19.55
C GLU A 85 18.00 9.11 18.48
N GLN A 86 18.30 7.85 18.85
CA GLN A 86 18.88 6.86 17.96
C GLN A 86 17.84 6.33 16.97
N SER A 87 18.19 6.38 15.68
CA SER A 87 17.39 5.78 14.63
C SER A 87 17.68 4.28 14.54
N GLU A 88 16.63 3.47 14.43
CA GLU A 88 16.70 2.02 14.36
C GLU A 88 16.31 1.50 12.96
N PRO A 89 16.85 0.35 12.51
CA PRO A 89 16.54 -0.24 11.21
C PRO A 89 15.03 -0.50 11.03
N THR A 90 14.54 -0.28 9.82
CA THR A 90 13.18 -0.58 9.37
C THR A 90 13.16 -0.79 7.86
N GLN A 91 12.03 -1.24 7.32
CA GLN A 91 11.87 -1.47 5.90
C GLN A 91 10.47 -1.09 5.40
N VAL A 92 10.41 -0.75 4.11
CA VAL A 92 9.18 -0.65 3.33
C VAL A 92 9.46 -1.32 1.99
N TRP A 93 8.82 -2.46 1.75
CA TRP A 93 9.15 -3.35 0.63
C TRP A 93 10.63 -3.77 0.70
N SER A 94 11.36 -3.72 -0.41
CA SER A 94 12.79 -4.03 -0.47
C SER A 94 13.70 -2.89 0.02
N ALA A 95 13.14 -1.71 0.34
CA ALA A 95 13.92 -0.56 0.78
C ALA A 95 14.17 -0.63 2.30
N HIS A 96 15.44 -0.73 2.69
CA HIS A 96 15.89 -0.71 4.07
C HIS A 96 16.43 0.67 4.43
N PHE A 97 16.06 1.18 5.60
CA PHE A 97 16.42 2.50 6.08
C PHE A 97 16.23 2.56 7.60
N THR A 98 16.34 3.76 8.19
CA THR A 98 16.23 3.93 9.64
C THR A 98 15.11 4.87 10.03
N ALA A 99 14.56 4.69 11.23
CA ALA A 99 13.52 5.52 11.80
C ALA A 99 13.60 5.53 13.33
N ARG A 100 13.08 6.58 13.96
CA ARG A 100 13.04 6.74 15.41
C ARG A 100 11.80 6.09 15.99
N ILE A 101 11.92 5.47 17.16
CA ILE A 101 10.84 4.72 17.82
C ILE A 101 10.15 5.61 18.86
N ALA A 102 8.82 5.56 18.92
CA ALA A 102 8.01 6.27 19.91
C ALA A 102 8.21 5.71 21.33
N PRO A 103 7.87 6.45 22.39
CA PRO A 103 7.91 5.96 23.77
C PRO A 103 7.11 4.68 24.00
N ALA A 104 7.54 3.88 24.98
CA ALA A 104 6.89 2.62 25.33
C ALA A 104 5.38 2.77 25.62
N ALA A 105 4.95 3.88 26.23
CA ALA A 105 3.53 4.14 26.50
C ALA A 105 2.68 4.19 25.22
N ILE A 106 3.20 4.81 24.15
CA ILE A 106 2.52 4.89 22.84
C ILE A 106 2.47 3.52 22.19
N ASN A 107 3.59 2.79 22.25
CA ASN A 107 3.71 1.46 21.67
C ASN A 107 2.76 0.47 22.37
N HIS A 108 2.73 0.43 23.71
CA HIS A 108 1.80 -0.40 24.48
C HIS A 108 0.33 -0.08 24.19
N TRP A 109 -0.01 1.21 24.07
CA TRP A 109 -1.37 1.64 23.71
C TRP A 109 -1.77 1.09 22.33
N LEU A 110 -0.90 1.22 21.32
CA LEU A 110 -1.14 0.64 19.99
C LEU A 110 -1.22 -0.89 20.03
N SER A 111 -0.32 -1.57 20.76
CA SER A 111 -0.29 -3.03 20.88
C SER A 111 -1.63 -3.60 21.36
N GLY A 112 -2.35 -2.88 22.23
CA GLY A 112 -3.69 -3.24 22.69
C GLY A 112 -4.72 -3.39 21.55
N PHE A 113 -4.57 -2.64 20.46
CA PHE A 113 -5.45 -2.69 19.28
C PHE A 113 -5.00 -3.72 18.25
N PHE A 114 -3.69 -3.88 18.04
CA PHE A 114 -3.15 -4.84 17.09
C PHE A 114 -3.09 -6.26 17.64
N LYS A 115 -3.30 -6.45 18.96
CA LYS A 115 -3.22 -7.73 19.67
C LYS A 115 -1.86 -8.43 19.50
N ARG A 116 -0.80 -7.61 19.37
CA ARG A 116 0.60 -8.01 19.27
C ARG A 116 1.47 -6.80 19.56
N ASP A 117 2.75 -7.04 19.86
CA ASP A 117 3.70 -5.96 20.05
C ASP A 117 3.92 -5.19 18.75
N VAL A 118 3.74 -3.87 18.83
CA VAL A 118 3.97 -2.95 17.72
C VAL A 118 4.70 -1.71 18.20
N GLN A 119 5.31 -1.00 17.25
CA GLN A 119 5.98 0.27 17.49
C GLN A 119 5.44 1.33 16.54
N LEU A 120 5.19 2.52 17.04
CA LEU A 120 5.06 3.70 16.18
C LEU A 120 6.46 4.22 15.87
N ARG A 121 6.74 4.45 14.60
CA ARG A 121 8.01 5.01 14.12
C ARG A 121 7.81 6.32 13.40
N TRP A 122 8.75 7.23 13.60
CA TRP A 122 8.87 8.49 12.87
C TRP A 122 10.14 8.47 12.02
N VAL A 123 10.03 8.87 10.75
CA VAL A 123 11.17 8.83 9.82
C VAL A 123 12.29 9.83 10.19
N GLY A 124 12.01 10.79 11.07
CA GLY A 124 12.93 11.87 11.42
C GLY A 124 12.79 13.08 10.50
N GLN A 125 13.60 14.12 10.76
CA GLN A 125 13.64 15.33 9.93
C GLN A 125 14.34 15.09 8.59
N ASP A 126 15.35 14.22 8.59
CA ASP A 126 16.16 13.88 7.42
C ASP A 126 16.01 12.38 7.08
N PRO A 127 15.00 12.00 6.27
CA PRO A 127 14.81 10.62 5.85
C PRO A 127 16.06 10.09 5.15
N THR A 128 16.51 8.88 5.52
CA THR A 128 17.62 8.18 4.84
C THR A 128 17.18 7.45 3.58
N ARG A 129 15.88 7.18 3.43
CA ARG A 129 15.31 6.50 2.27
C ARG A 129 15.19 7.43 1.05
N ARG A 130 15.37 6.86 -0.14
CA ARG A 130 15.22 7.54 -1.44
C ARG A 130 14.20 6.83 -2.33
N VAL A 131 13.65 7.58 -3.28
CA VAL A 131 12.84 7.02 -4.36
C VAL A 131 13.72 6.16 -5.24
N LYS A 132 13.25 4.94 -5.58
CA LYS A 132 14.01 4.02 -6.45
C LYS A 132 14.28 4.66 -7.82
N ASN A 133 15.53 4.64 -8.26
CA ASN A 133 16.03 5.30 -9.48
C ASN A 133 16.06 6.83 -9.44
N TYR A 134 15.86 7.44 -8.26
CA TYR A 134 15.91 8.89 -8.04
C TYR A 134 16.61 9.17 -6.71
N ASP A 135 17.93 8.95 -6.68
CA ASP A 135 18.73 8.92 -5.44
C ASP A 135 18.82 10.25 -4.69
N THR A 136 18.43 11.35 -5.34
CA THR A 136 18.37 12.69 -4.74
C THR A 136 17.01 13.00 -4.11
N VAL A 137 15.99 12.18 -4.33
CA VAL A 137 14.61 12.45 -3.88
C VAL A 137 14.34 11.69 -2.57
N PRO A 138 14.23 12.38 -1.43
CA PRO A 138 13.89 11.75 -0.16
C PRO A 138 12.51 11.11 -0.21
N LEU A 139 12.32 10.02 0.53
CA LEU A 139 11.03 9.36 0.63
C LEU A 139 10.72 9.00 2.08
N SER A 140 9.51 9.33 2.52
CA SER A 140 8.99 8.93 3.83
C SER A 140 8.58 7.44 3.85
N PHE A 141 7.60 7.07 4.69
CA PHE A 141 7.01 5.73 4.67
C PHE A 141 6.01 5.53 3.50
N ALA A 142 5.90 6.46 2.55
CA ALA A 142 5.15 6.27 1.31
C ALA A 142 5.60 5.01 0.54
N ASP A 143 4.74 4.43 -0.31
CA ASP A 143 5.07 3.13 -0.93
C ASP A 143 6.25 3.22 -1.90
N GLY A 144 6.26 4.20 -2.81
CA GLY A 144 7.32 4.33 -3.81
C GLY A 144 7.58 5.74 -4.32
N PHE A 145 6.61 6.65 -4.21
CA PHE A 145 6.75 8.04 -4.66
C PHE A 145 6.13 9.02 -3.65
N PRO A 146 6.61 10.27 -3.60
CA PRO A 146 6.15 11.23 -2.60
C PRO A 146 4.71 11.73 -2.81
N TYR A 147 4.21 11.67 -4.04
CA TYR A 147 2.87 12.16 -4.41
C TYR A 147 2.11 11.17 -5.26
N LEU A 148 0.79 11.16 -5.08
CA LEU A 148 -0.17 10.53 -5.96
C LEU A 148 -1.22 11.54 -6.44
N LEU A 149 -1.36 11.68 -7.75
CA LEU A 149 -2.40 12.45 -8.43
C LEU A 149 -3.50 11.52 -8.95
N THR A 150 -4.75 11.91 -8.76
CA THR A 150 -5.92 11.23 -9.33
C THR A 150 -6.91 12.24 -9.92
N SER A 151 -7.69 11.81 -10.91
CA SER A 151 -8.75 12.62 -11.51
C SER A 151 -10.13 12.21 -10.99
N GLU A 152 -11.00 13.19 -10.71
CA GLU A 152 -12.41 12.95 -10.42
C GLU A 152 -13.16 12.33 -11.61
N ALA A 153 -12.78 12.69 -12.84
CA ALA A 153 -13.39 12.13 -14.04
C ALA A 153 -13.07 10.64 -14.18
N SER A 154 -11.83 10.23 -13.89
CA SER A 154 -11.40 8.83 -13.85
C SER A 154 -12.11 8.04 -12.76
N LEU A 155 -12.28 8.63 -11.57
CA LEU A 155 -13.07 8.00 -10.51
C LEU A 155 -14.53 7.81 -10.94
N ARG A 156 -15.14 8.81 -11.59
CA ARG A 156 -16.53 8.73 -12.04
C ARG A 156 -16.71 7.65 -13.11
N ASP A 157 -15.78 7.53 -14.06
CA ASP A 157 -15.82 6.44 -15.04
C ASP A 157 -15.70 5.06 -14.35
N LEU A 158 -14.85 4.92 -13.34
CA LEU A 158 -14.78 3.71 -12.53
C LEU A 158 -16.09 3.43 -11.77
N GLN A 159 -16.68 4.44 -11.14
CA GLN A 159 -17.96 4.31 -10.43
C GLN A 159 -19.10 3.89 -11.36
N ASN A 160 -19.10 4.35 -12.62
CA ASN A 160 -20.09 3.92 -13.61
C ASN A 160 -19.94 2.45 -14.02
N ARG A 161 -18.76 1.86 -13.83
CA ARG A 161 -18.45 0.45 -14.16
C ARG A 161 -18.54 -0.48 -12.96
N CYS A 162 -18.46 0.06 -11.74
CA CYS A 162 -18.39 -0.69 -10.50
C CYS A 162 -19.73 -0.63 -9.76
N SER A 163 -20.31 -1.77 -9.43
CA SER A 163 -21.56 -1.83 -8.66
C SER A 163 -21.37 -1.46 -7.18
N ALA A 164 -20.15 -1.55 -6.67
CA ALA A 164 -19.81 -1.16 -5.30
C ALA A 164 -19.64 0.36 -5.18
N SER A 165 -19.94 0.91 -4.00
CA SER A 165 -19.64 2.31 -3.70
C SER A 165 -18.13 2.51 -3.62
N VAL A 166 -17.57 3.25 -4.58
CA VAL A 166 -16.13 3.57 -4.63
C VAL A 166 -15.90 5.02 -4.19
N GLN A 167 -15.02 5.23 -3.22
CA GLN A 167 -14.57 6.52 -2.73
C GLN A 167 -13.13 6.81 -3.18
N MET A 168 -12.81 8.09 -3.40
CA MET A 168 -11.46 8.52 -3.82
C MET A 168 -10.39 8.13 -2.79
N GLU A 169 -10.76 8.16 -1.52
CA GLU A 169 -9.95 7.89 -0.34
C GLU A 169 -9.37 6.46 -0.34
N GLN A 170 -10.04 5.52 -1.02
CA GLN A 170 -9.55 4.15 -1.21
C GLN A 170 -8.23 4.10 -2.01
N PHE A 171 -8.03 5.07 -2.91
CA PHE A 171 -6.80 5.20 -3.72
C PHE A 171 -5.71 5.99 -3.02
N ARG A 172 -6.03 6.63 -1.88
CA ARG A 172 -5.14 7.44 -1.05
C ARG A 172 -4.33 8.51 -1.82
N PRO A 173 -4.95 9.29 -2.73
CA PRO A 173 -4.22 10.36 -3.40
C PRO A 173 -3.73 11.41 -2.42
N ASN A 174 -2.82 12.24 -2.90
CA ASN A 174 -2.44 13.51 -2.29
C ASN A 174 -3.11 14.67 -3.02
N LEU A 175 -3.14 14.60 -4.35
CA LEU A 175 -3.64 15.62 -5.26
C LEU A 175 -4.85 15.03 -6.01
N VAL A 176 -6.02 15.66 -5.91
CA VAL A 176 -7.18 15.28 -6.71
C VAL A 176 -7.54 16.43 -7.63
N VAL A 177 -7.61 16.16 -8.93
CA VAL A 177 -7.91 17.15 -9.95
C VAL A 177 -9.30 16.95 -10.55
N THR A 178 -9.89 18.06 -11.00
CA THR A 178 -11.17 18.08 -11.72
C THR A 178 -11.05 18.92 -12.98
N GLY A 179 -12.08 18.93 -13.81
CA GLY A 179 -12.10 19.70 -15.07
C GLY A 179 -11.31 19.07 -16.22
N THR A 180 -11.07 17.76 -16.15
CA THR A 180 -10.39 16.93 -17.18
C THR A 180 -11.33 15.85 -17.72
N GLN A 181 -10.96 15.22 -18.82
CA GLN A 181 -11.62 13.99 -19.27
C GLN A 181 -11.16 12.79 -18.42
N ALA A 182 -11.98 11.72 -18.41
CA ALA A 182 -11.59 10.49 -17.74
C ALA A 182 -10.31 9.94 -18.36
N TRP A 183 -9.35 9.56 -17.51
CA TRP A 183 -8.06 8.95 -17.86
C TRP A 183 -7.08 9.87 -18.59
N GLU A 184 -7.39 11.15 -18.73
CA GLU A 184 -6.53 12.13 -19.40
C GLU A 184 -5.15 12.24 -18.73
N GLU A 185 -5.11 12.04 -17.40
CA GLU A 185 -3.89 12.08 -16.61
C GLU A 185 -2.83 11.04 -17.00
N ASP A 186 -3.23 9.97 -17.71
CA ASP A 186 -2.31 8.92 -18.15
C ASP A 186 -1.31 9.42 -19.20
N SER A 187 -1.64 10.52 -19.89
CA SER A 187 -0.79 11.13 -20.92
C SER A 187 0.15 12.20 -20.36
N TRP A 188 -0.06 12.66 -19.13
CA TRP A 188 0.69 13.79 -18.58
C TRP A 188 2.13 13.38 -18.27
N LYS A 189 3.06 14.30 -18.50
CA LYS A 189 4.49 14.11 -18.21
C LYS A 189 5.02 15.16 -17.25
N VAL A 190 4.59 16.41 -17.41
CA VAL A 190 4.93 17.48 -16.48
C VAL A 190 3.68 18.33 -16.26
N VAL A 191 3.35 18.59 -15.00
CA VAL A 191 2.22 19.46 -14.61
C VAL A 191 2.69 20.51 -13.62
N ARG A 192 2.05 21.67 -13.63
CA ARG A 192 2.22 22.73 -12.65
C ARG A 192 0.92 22.93 -11.90
N ILE A 193 0.98 22.96 -10.57
CA ILE A 193 -0.16 23.22 -9.69
C ILE A 193 0.21 24.38 -8.78
N GLY A 194 -0.45 25.52 -8.98
CA GLY A 194 0.02 26.79 -8.39
C GLY A 194 1.46 27.09 -8.85
N ASP A 195 2.38 27.23 -7.90
CA ASP A 195 3.80 27.50 -8.16
C ASP A 195 4.68 26.23 -8.19
N VAL A 196 4.11 25.05 -7.98
CA VAL A 196 4.86 23.80 -7.85
C VAL A 196 4.79 23.00 -9.14
N VAL A 197 5.96 22.65 -9.68
CA VAL A 197 6.09 21.81 -10.87
C VAL A 197 6.34 20.36 -10.47
N PHE A 198 5.61 19.44 -11.07
CA PHE A 198 5.69 18.01 -10.82
C PHE A 198 6.05 17.25 -12.10
N ASP A 199 6.99 16.32 -11.96
CA ASP A 199 7.20 15.25 -12.93
C ASP A 199 6.21 14.13 -12.70
N VAL A 200 5.47 13.76 -13.73
CA VAL A 200 4.55 12.61 -13.74
C VAL A 200 5.37 11.38 -14.12
N VAL A 201 5.79 10.62 -13.11
CA VAL A 201 6.84 9.60 -13.27
C VAL A 201 6.30 8.32 -13.87
N LYS A 202 5.21 7.78 -13.31
CA LYS A 202 4.59 6.55 -13.81
C LYS A 202 3.17 6.36 -13.30
N PRO A 203 2.35 5.57 -14.01
CA PRO A 203 1.10 5.06 -13.47
C PRO A 203 1.29 4.36 -12.13
N CYS A 204 0.30 4.49 -11.25
CA CYS A 204 0.34 3.86 -9.95
C CYS A 204 -0.48 2.57 -9.94
N SER A 205 0.26 1.46 -9.86
CA SER A 205 -0.29 0.12 -9.69
C SER A 205 -1.07 0.02 -8.37
N ARG A 206 -2.21 -0.66 -8.44
CA ARG A 206 -3.20 -0.77 -7.38
C ARG A 206 -3.21 -2.17 -6.80
N CYS A 207 -3.37 -2.21 -5.48
CA CYS A 207 -3.33 -3.42 -4.70
C CYS A 207 -4.62 -3.55 -3.88
N VAL A 208 -4.74 -4.66 -3.14
CA VAL A 208 -5.89 -4.97 -2.28
C VAL A 208 -6.25 -3.86 -1.28
N PHE A 209 -5.36 -2.90 -1.00
CA PHE A 209 -5.69 -1.75 -0.16
C PHE A 209 -6.91 -1.00 -0.71
N THR A 210 -7.03 -0.87 -2.03
CA THR A 210 -8.16 -0.13 -2.64
C THR A 210 -9.50 -0.79 -2.32
N THR A 211 -9.54 -2.05 -1.91
CA THR A 211 -10.79 -2.74 -1.54
C THR A 211 -11.22 -2.48 -0.10
N VAL A 212 -10.38 -1.83 0.70
CA VAL A 212 -10.68 -1.52 2.10
C VAL A 212 -11.60 -0.31 2.19
N SER A 213 -12.78 -0.47 2.78
CA SER A 213 -13.68 0.63 3.11
C SER A 213 -13.01 1.59 4.12
N PRO A 214 -12.85 2.89 3.80
CA PRO A 214 -12.24 3.87 4.72
C PRO A 214 -13.04 4.09 6.01
N GLU A 215 -14.35 3.86 5.97
CA GLU A 215 -15.26 4.02 7.10
C GLU A 215 -15.27 2.77 7.98
N ARG A 216 -15.40 1.59 7.36
CA ARG A 216 -15.59 0.32 8.08
C ARG A 216 -14.30 -0.41 8.40
N GLY A 217 -13.20 -0.11 7.70
CA GLY A 217 -11.94 -0.83 7.83
C GLY A 217 -12.09 -2.31 7.52
N GLN A 218 -12.82 -2.64 6.46
CA GLN A 218 -13.08 -3.99 5.99
C GLN A 218 -12.86 -4.05 4.49
N LYS A 219 -12.27 -5.14 4.00
CA LYS A 219 -12.12 -5.39 2.56
C LYS A 219 -13.50 -5.70 1.98
N HIS A 220 -13.76 -5.21 0.77
CA HIS A 220 -14.95 -5.60 0.03
C HIS A 220 -14.89 -7.12 -0.27
N PRO A 221 -15.97 -7.89 -0.02
CA PRO A 221 -15.96 -9.34 -0.14
C PRO A 221 -15.61 -9.80 -1.56
N SER A 222 -16.12 -9.10 -2.58
CA SER A 222 -15.83 -9.37 -3.99
C SER A 222 -14.53 -8.73 -4.51
N GLY A 223 -13.72 -8.10 -3.66
CA GLY A 223 -12.48 -7.45 -4.09
C GLY A 223 -12.65 -6.15 -4.88
N GLU A 224 -13.82 -5.50 -4.80
CA GLU A 224 -14.07 -4.22 -5.46
C GLU A 224 -13.37 -3.05 -4.75
N PRO A 225 -12.93 -2.01 -5.48
CA PRO A 225 -13.06 -1.80 -6.93
C PRO A 225 -11.92 -2.42 -7.75
N LEU A 226 -11.02 -3.18 -7.12
CA LEU A 226 -9.84 -3.73 -7.81
C LEU A 226 -10.25 -4.74 -8.88
N ALA A 227 -11.28 -5.55 -8.62
CA ALA A 227 -11.85 -6.48 -9.60
C ALA A 227 -12.39 -5.74 -10.83
N THR A 228 -13.17 -4.67 -10.64
CA THR A 228 -13.62 -3.83 -11.76
C THR A 228 -12.45 -3.21 -12.52
N LEU A 229 -11.45 -2.66 -11.83
CA LEU A 229 -10.25 -2.11 -12.48
C LEU A 229 -9.51 -3.17 -13.29
N GLN A 230 -9.37 -4.40 -12.79
CA GLN A 230 -8.73 -5.49 -13.54
C GLN A 230 -9.38 -5.72 -14.91
N ALA A 231 -10.69 -5.53 -15.05
CA ALA A 231 -11.42 -5.76 -16.29
C ALA A 231 -11.14 -4.74 -17.41
N PHE A 232 -10.49 -3.58 -17.14
CA PHE A 232 -10.22 -2.59 -18.19
C PHE A 232 -8.96 -1.71 -17.98
N ARG A 233 -8.37 -1.74 -16.79
CA ARG A 233 -7.18 -0.98 -16.39
C ARG A 233 -5.96 -1.85 -16.16
N THR A 234 -5.95 -3.05 -16.74
CA THR A 234 -4.77 -3.91 -16.73
C THR A 234 -3.83 -3.48 -17.84
N ALA A 235 -2.62 -3.08 -17.46
CA ALA A 235 -1.55 -2.66 -18.33
C ALA A 235 -1.10 -3.80 -19.25
N GLN A 236 -1.07 -3.56 -20.56
CA GLN A 236 -0.73 -4.62 -21.54
C GLN A 236 0.75 -5.01 -21.53
N ASP A 237 1.62 -4.12 -21.06
CA ASP A 237 3.08 -4.32 -21.04
C ASP A 237 3.57 -5.13 -19.84
N ASN A 238 2.91 -5.01 -18.68
CA ASN A 238 3.38 -5.63 -17.44
C ASN A 238 2.27 -6.25 -16.56
N GLY A 239 1.00 -6.14 -16.93
CA GLY A 239 -0.13 -6.70 -16.18
C GLY A 239 -0.52 -5.93 -14.91
N ASP A 240 0.11 -4.78 -14.62
CA ASP A 240 -0.28 -3.94 -13.49
C ASP A 240 -1.69 -3.37 -13.66
N VAL A 241 -2.45 -3.30 -12.57
CA VAL A 241 -3.77 -2.67 -12.56
C VAL A 241 -3.62 -1.23 -12.09
N ASP A 242 -3.77 -0.27 -13.00
CA ASP A 242 -3.40 1.13 -12.71
C ASP A 242 -4.61 2.06 -12.53
N PHE A 243 -4.47 3.02 -11.62
CA PHE A 243 -5.40 4.14 -11.47
C PHE A 243 -4.60 5.34 -10.97
N GLY A 244 -4.65 6.54 -11.55
CA GLY A 244 -3.85 7.68 -11.11
C GLY A 244 -2.33 7.55 -11.29
N GLN A 245 -1.61 8.62 -11.00
CA GLN A 245 -0.22 8.82 -11.41
C GLN A 245 0.70 9.15 -10.22
N ASN A 246 1.89 8.56 -10.17
CA ASN A 246 2.92 8.90 -9.18
C ASN A 246 3.73 10.11 -9.64
N LEU A 247 4.07 11.02 -8.72
CA LEU A 247 4.76 12.26 -9.04
C LEU A 247 5.93 12.54 -8.11
N ILE A 248 6.85 13.36 -8.60
CA ILE A 248 7.95 13.97 -7.85
C ILE A 248 7.86 15.49 -8.07
N ALA A 249 8.00 16.28 -7.01
CA ALA A 249 8.05 17.73 -7.11
C ALA A 249 9.47 18.19 -7.50
N ARG A 250 9.58 19.15 -8.42
CA ARG A 250 10.86 19.77 -8.82
C ARG A 250 11.29 20.90 -7.88
N ASN A 251 10.33 21.53 -7.23
CA ASN A 251 10.52 22.64 -6.32
C ASN A 251 9.52 22.54 -5.16
N SER A 252 9.74 23.32 -4.12
CA SER A 252 8.86 23.39 -2.95
C SER A 252 7.93 24.60 -3.06
N GLY A 253 6.71 24.49 -2.53
CA GLY A 253 5.73 25.56 -2.53
C GLY A 253 4.41 25.14 -1.90
N VAL A 254 3.55 26.11 -1.59
CA VAL A 254 2.22 25.82 -1.03
C VAL A 254 1.24 25.59 -2.17
N VAL A 255 0.66 24.39 -2.21
CA VAL A 255 -0.46 24.05 -3.09
C VAL A 255 -1.78 24.21 -2.34
N ARG A 256 -2.84 24.66 -3.02
CA ARG A 256 -4.16 24.95 -2.46
C ARG A 256 -5.26 24.35 -3.30
N VAL A 257 -6.33 23.93 -2.64
CA VAL A 257 -7.58 23.61 -3.33
C VAL A 257 -8.05 24.86 -4.09
N GLY A 258 -8.36 24.69 -5.37
CA GLY A 258 -8.70 25.75 -6.31
C GLY A 258 -7.54 26.21 -7.18
N ASP A 259 -6.29 25.82 -6.89
CA ASP A 259 -5.16 26.13 -7.77
C ASP A 259 -5.38 25.54 -9.17
N GLU A 260 -5.01 26.33 -10.19
CA GLU A 260 -5.00 25.87 -11.57
C GLU A 260 -3.99 24.75 -11.76
N VAL A 261 -4.38 23.76 -12.57
CA VAL A 261 -3.51 22.66 -13.00
C VAL A 261 -3.16 22.90 -14.46
N GLU A 262 -1.93 23.32 -14.72
CA GLU A 262 -1.41 23.51 -16.07
C GLU A 262 -0.63 22.27 -16.51
N ILE A 263 -0.98 21.72 -17.68
CA ILE A 263 -0.28 20.59 -18.28
C ILE A 263 0.85 21.15 -19.15
N LEU A 264 2.08 21.06 -18.64
CA LEU A 264 3.27 21.61 -19.31
C LEU A 264 3.80 20.71 -20.42
N SER A 265 3.65 19.39 -20.28
CA SER A 265 3.98 18.45 -21.34
C SER A 265 3.19 17.15 -21.22
N THR A 266 2.96 16.53 -22.38
CA THR A 266 2.28 15.24 -22.52
C THR A 266 3.15 14.25 -23.29
N GLY A 267 2.76 12.99 -23.25
CA GLY A 267 3.37 11.91 -23.99
C GLY A 267 2.37 10.78 -24.22
N PRO A 268 2.79 9.67 -24.85
CA PRO A 268 1.91 8.53 -25.06
C PRO A 268 1.44 7.97 -23.71
N ALA A 269 0.13 7.79 -23.59
CA ALA A 269 -0.48 7.08 -22.47
C ALA A 269 -0.16 5.58 -22.58
N LYS A 270 -0.10 4.92 -21.41
CA LYS A 270 0.02 3.46 -21.36
C LYS A 270 -1.23 2.81 -21.96
N ARG A 271 -1.06 1.66 -22.63
CA ARG A 271 -2.18 0.88 -23.17
C ARG A 271 -2.75 -0.04 -22.11
N TYR A 272 -4.07 0.01 -21.96
CA TYR A 272 -4.83 -0.78 -21.00
C TYR A 272 -5.83 -1.69 -21.71
N GLY A 273 -6.17 -2.79 -21.07
CA GLY A 273 -7.23 -3.70 -21.48
C GLY A 273 -7.76 -4.51 -20.32
N ALA A 274 -8.56 -5.52 -20.64
CA ALA A 274 -8.98 -6.52 -19.67
C ALA A 274 -7.79 -7.37 -19.25
N GLY A 275 -7.59 -7.50 -17.94
CA GLY A 275 -6.70 -8.50 -17.37
C GLY A 275 -7.29 -9.88 -17.61
N LYS A 276 -6.42 -10.89 -17.61
CA LYS A 276 -6.90 -12.28 -17.59
C LYS A 276 -7.66 -12.45 -16.27
N THR A 277 -8.96 -12.68 -16.33
CA THR A 277 -9.76 -13.03 -15.16
C THR A 277 -9.25 -14.35 -14.63
N ASP A 278 -8.71 -14.29 -13.43
CA ASP A 278 -8.20 -15.47 -12.76
C ASP A 278 -9.38 -16.11 -12.03
N ASP A 279 -10.00 -17.11 -12.66
CA ASP A 279 -11.14 -17.80 -12.05
C ASP A 279 -10.71 -18.33 -10.69
N ALA A 280 -11.53 -18.07 -9.66
CA ALA A 280 -11.42 -18.80 -8.42
C ALA A 280 -11.48 -20.29 -8.78
N VAL A 281 -10.46 -21.04 -8.37
CA VAL A 281 -10.46 -22.49 -8.58
C VAL A 281 -11.44 -23.06 -7.58
N ASP A 282 -12.35 -23.93 -8.03
CA ASP A 282 -13.24 -24.65 -7.11
C ASP A 282 -12.38 -25.33 -6.04
N VAL A 283 -12.67 -25.02 -4.77
CA VAL A 283 -11.95 -25.59 -3.64
C VAL A 283 -12.34 -27.06 -3.56
N GLU A 284 -11.48 -27.94 -4.06
CA GLU A 284 -11.62 -29.38 -3.84
C GLU A 284 -11.58 -29.63 -2.32
N VAL A 285 -12.69 -30.16 -1.77
CA VAL A 285 -12.76 -30.55 -0.37
C VAL A 285 -11.86 -31.78 -0.19
N GLN A 286 -10.66 -31.56 0.32
CA GLN A 286 -9.72 -32.63 0.65
C GLN A 286 -9.92 -33.08 2.10
N THR A 287 -9.81 -34.38 2.34
CA THR A 287 -9.74 -34.91 3.71
C THR A 287 -8.53 -34.35 4.45
N ASP A 288 -8.74 -33.89 5.67
CA ASP A 288 -7.69 -33.37 6.55
C ASP A 288 -6.51 -34.33 6.62
N ALA A 289 -5.34 -33.82 6.25
CA ALA A 289 -4.09 -34.57 6.22
C ALA A 289 -2.94 -33.72 6.74
N ILE A 290 -2.01 -34.37 7.43
CA ILE A 290 -0.73 -33.79 7.84
C ILE A 290 0.26 -34.02 6.70
N VAL A 291 1.02 -32.97 6.36
CA VAL A 291 2.07 -33.03 5.33
C VAL A 291 3.41 -32.57 5.90
N ASP A 292 4.51 -33.03 5.30
CA ASP A 292 5.84 -32.50 5.61
C ASP A 292 6.13 -31.27 4.75
N ILE A 293 6.58 -30.17 5.37
CA ILE A 293 7.00 -28.95 4.69
C ILE A 293 8.49 -28.75 4.99
N ASP A 294 9.32 -28.86 3.95
CA ASP A 294 10.74 -28.56 3.95
C ASP A 294 10.95 -27.12 3.48
N TRP A 295 11.32 -26.24 4.42
CA TRP A 295 11.71 -24.87 4.14
C TRP A 295 13.23 -24.74 4.23
N GLN A 296 13.91 -24.69 3.07
CA GLN A 296 15.38 -24.52 3.01
C GLN A 296 16.19 -25.52 3.86
N GLY A 297 15.71 -26.75 4.00
CA GLY A 297 16.33 -27.81 4.80
C GLY A 297 15.75 -27.98 6.20
N GLU A 298 14.88 -27.08 6.67
CA GLU A 298 14.15 -27.23 7.92
C GLU A 298 12.78 -27.88 7.65
N VAL A 299 12.59 -29.11 8.16
CA VAL A 299 11.35 -29.87 7.95
C VAL A 299 10.44 -29.76 9.17
N PHE A 300 9.18 -29.38 8.93
CA PHE A 300 8.14 -29.35 9.95
C PHE A 300 6.83 -29.95 9.46
N LYS A 301 5.95 -30.30 10.40
CA LYS A 301 4.62 -30.86 10.11
C LYS A 301 3.61 -29.74 9.86
N GLY A 302 3.09 -29.69 8.64
CA GLY A 302 1.98 -28.82 8.23
C GLY A 302 0.68 -29.59 7.99
N ASN A 303 -0.29 -28.94 7.35
CA ASN A 303 -1.58 -29.52 6.97
C ASN A 303 -2.06 -29.01 5.61
N ASN A 304 -3.06 -29.71 5.06
CA ASN A 304 -3.73 -29.35 3.81
C ASN A 304 -4.99 -28.49 3.99
N GLN A 305 -5.14 -27.79 5.12
CA GLN A 305 -6.30 -26.94 5.43
C GLN A 305 -5.94 -25.45 5.55
N GLN A 306 -4.66 -25.14 5.81
CA GLN A 306 -4.16 -23.77 6.03
C GLN A 306 -3.27 -23.32 4.87
N VAL A 307 -3.25 -22.02 4.58
CA VAL A 307 -2.34 -21.48 3.57
C VAL A 307 -0.89 -21.56 4.06
N LEU A 308 0.03 -21.81 3.12
CA LEU A 308 1.45 -21.94 3.37
C LEU A 308 2.04 -20.78 4.20
N LEU A 309 1.61 -19.55 3.93
CA LEU A 309 2.13 -18.38 4.64
C LEU A 309 1.89 -18.48 6.16
N GLU A 310 0.70 -18.91 6.59
CA GLU A 310 0.38 -19.01 8.01
C GLU A 310 1.15 -20.14 8.68
N GLN A 311 1.33 -21.27 7.98
CA GLN A 311 2.08 -22.41 8.48
C GLN A 311 3.57 -22.08 8.66
N LEU A 312 4.16 -21.33 7.72
CA LEU A 312 5.54 -20.84 7.84
C LEU A 312 5.68 -19.86 9.01
N GLU A 313 4.75 -18.93 9.18
CA GLU A 313 4.74 -17.97 10.30
C GLU A 313 4.64 -18.66 11.66
N GLN A 314 3.85 -19.73 11.79
CA GLN A 314 3.73 -20.52 13.02
C GLN A 314 5.05 -21.21 13.43
N GLN A 315 5.93 -21.47 12.48
CA GLN A 315 7.28 -22.00 12.74
C GLN A 315 8.33 -20.88 12.90
N GLY A 316 7.90 -19.61 12.94
CA GLY A 316 8.81 -18.46 13.00
C GLY A 316 9.51 -18.14 11.68
N ILE A 317 9.17 -18.82 10.59
CA ILE A 317 9.74 -18.59 9.27
C ILE A 317 9.06 -17.37 8.62
N ARG A 318 9.85 -16.34 8.34
CA ARG A 318 9.36 -15.07 7.76
C ARG A 318 9.58 -15.04 6.25
N VAL A 319 8.51 -15.26 5.50
CA VAL A 319 8.47 -14.95 4.06
C VAL A 319 7.98 -13.52 3.88
N PRO A 320 8.57 -12.69 3.00
CA PRO A 320 8.05 -11.34 2.74
C PRO A 320 6.59 -11.41 2.29
N TYR A 321 5.66 -10.69 2.91
CA TYR A 321 4.28 -10.63 2.43
C TYR A 321 3.67 -9.26 2.66
N SER A 322 2.81 -8.85 1.73
CA SER A 322 2.14 -7.54 1.77
C SER A 322 0.64 -7.65 1.66
N CYS A 323 0.10 -8.82 1.36
CA CYS A 323 -1.32 -9.15 1.44
C CYS A 323 -1.46 -10.61 1.88
N ARG A 324 -2.69 -11.00 2.24
CA ARG A 324 -3.08 -12.40 2.50
C ARG A 324 -4.18 -12.87 1.54
N ALA A 325 -4.15 -12.38 0.31
CA ALA A 325 -5.25 -12.56 -0.66
C ALA A 325 -4.78 -12.98 -2.05
N GLY A 326 -3.48 -13.28 -2.22
CA GLY A 326 -2.91 -13.74 -3.48
C GLY A 326 -2.75 -12.68 -4.56
N ILE A 327 -2.83 -11.39 -4.22
CA ILE A 327 -2.87 -10.31 -5.21
C ILE A 327 -1.55 -9.53 -5.29
N CYS A 328 -0.85 -9.35 -4.16
CA CYS A 328 0.34 -8.48 -4.14
C CYS A 328 1.63 -9.13 -4.66
N GLY A 329 1.64 -10.45 -4.84
CA GLY A 329 2.83 -11.20 -5.27
C GLY A 329 4.01 -11.26 -4.27
N SER A 330 3.97 -10.52 -3.15
CA SER A 330 5.12 -10.38 -2.24
C SER A 330 5.56 -11.70 -1.59
N CYS A 331 4.63 -12.61 -1.30
CA CYS A 331 4.90 -13.91 -0.67
C CYS A 331 5.29 -14.99 -1.68
N ARG A 332 5.87 -14.58 -2.81
CA ARG A 332 6.27 -15.51 -3.85
C ARG A 332 7.49 -16.28 -3.37
N VAL A 333 7.42 -17.60 -3.50
CA VAL A 333 8.50 -18.54 -3.21
C VAL A 333 8.58 -19.57 -4.32
N LYS A 334 9.72 -20.23 -4.47
CA LYS A 334 9.88 -21.33 -5.41
C LYS A 334 9.36 -22.63 -4.79
N LEU A 335 8.47 -23.32 -5.51
CA LEU A 335 8.08 -24.69 -5.20
C LEU A 335 9.09 -25.63 -5.86
N VAL A 336 9.96 -26.25 -5.06
CA VAL A 336 11.04 -27.12 -5.54
C VAL A 336 10.50 -28.54 -5.78
N GLU A 337 9.72 -29.06 -4.83
CA GLU A 337 9.07 -30.38 -4.93
C GLU A 337 7.68 -30.34 -4.27
N GLY A 338 6.77 -31.19 -4.76
CA GLY A 338 5.42 -31.37 -4.24
C GLY A 338 4.33 -30.62 -5.01
N GLU A 339 3.09 -30.76 -4.54
CA GLU A 339 1.91 -30.12 -5.13
C GLU A 339 1.19 -29.25 -4.09
N VAL A 340 0.65 -28.13 -4.55
CA VAL A 340 -0.21 -27.24 -3.77
C VAL A 340 -1.57 -27.09 -4.44
N SER A 341 -2.59 -26.88 -3.62
CA SER A 341 -3.92 -26.45 -4.06
C SER A 341 -3.98 -24.92 -4.02
N PRO A 342 -3.98 -24.24 -5.18
CA PRO A 342 -4.08 -22.79 -5.22
C PRO A 342 -5.54 -22.34 -5.01
N MET A 343 -5.74 -21.27 -4.25
CA MET A 343 -7.05 -20.62 -4.11
C MET A 343 -7.41 -19.76 -5.33
N LYS A 344 -6.43 -19.45 -6.18
CA LYS A 344 -6.51 -18.61 -7.38
C LYS A 344 -5.48 -19.11 -8.40
N LYS A 345 -5.77 -19.22 -9.69
CA LYS A 345 -4.78 -19.77 -10.65
C LYS A 345 -3.50 -18.91 -10.71
N SER A 346 -3.59 -17.60 -10.52
CA SER A 346 -2.49 -16.63 -10.43
C SER A 346 -1.60 -16.82 -9.20
N ALA A 347 -2.00 -17.68 -8.26
CA ALA A 347 -1.14 -18.09 -7.16
C ALA A 347 -0.02 -19.02 -7.62
N LEU A 348 -0.12 -19.60 -8.82
CA LEU A 348 0.93 -20.38 -9.47
C LEU A 348 1.59 -19.53 -10.57
N GLY A 349 2.91 -19.41 -10.51
CA GLY A 349 3.73 -18.81 -11.56
C GLY A 349 4.18 -19.85 -12.58
N ASP A 350 4.28 -19.45 -13.85
CA ASP A 350 4.76 -20.31 -14.94
C ASP A 350 6.23 -20.76 -14.75
N ASP A 351 6.97 -20.09 -13.85
CA ASP A 351 8.36 -20.37 -13.47
C ASP A 351 8.51 -21.36 -12.30
N GLY A 352 7.41 -22.00 -11.89
CA GLY A 352 7.39 -22.90 -10.73
C GLY A 352 7.38 -22.16 -9.39
N THR A 353 7.12 -20.86 -9.38
CA THR A 353 6.89 -20.12 -8.14
C THR A 353 5.44 -20.19 -7.70
N ILE A 354 5.19 -20.01 -6.41
CA ILE A 354 3.86 -20.02 -5.81
C ILE A 354 3.69 -18.85 -4.84
N LEU A 355 2.46 -18.39 -4.62
CA LEU A 355 2.13 -17.41 -3.60
C LEU A 355 1.74 -18.11 -2.30
N CYS A 356 2.61 -18.09 -1.28
CA CYS A 356 2.35 -18.75 0.01
C CYS A 356 1.00 -18.35 0.64
N CYS A 357 0.54 -17.12 0.44
CA CYS A 357 -0.71 -16.63 1.02
C CYS A 357 -1.98 -17.11 0.29
N SER A 358 -1.85 -17.89 -0.78
CA SER A 358 -2.98 -18.39 -1.57
C SER A 358 -2.75 -19.80 -2.11
N CYS A 359 -1.81 -20.53 -1.51
CA CYS A 359 -1.56 -21.93 -1.81
C CYS A 359 -1.62 -22.73 -0.51
N VAL A 360 -2.38 -23.83 -0.53
CA VAL A 360 -2.48 -24.81 0.55
C VAL A 360 -1.70 -26.06 0.12
N PRO A 361 -0.89 -26.69 0.99
CA PRO A 361 -0.20 -27.92 0.65
C PRO A 361 -1.16 -29.05 0.26
N LYS A 362 -0.86 -29.79 -0.82
CA LYS A 362 -1.59 -31.02 -1.19
C LYS A 362 -0.77 -32.27 -0.90
N THR A 363 0.55 -32.18 -1.05
CA THR A 363 1.51 -33.24 -0.69
C THR A 363 2.58 -32.69 0.26
N ALA A 364 3.56 -33.52 0.61
CA ALA A 364 4.80 -33.01 1.17
C ALA A 364 5.45 -32.01 0.18
N LEU A 365 6.04 -30.95 0.71
CA LEU A 365 6.58 -29.83 -0.07
C LEU A 365 8.05 -29.59 0.24
N ARG A 366 8.81 -29.17 -0.78
CA ARG A 366 10.10 -28.50 -0.61
C ARG A 366 10.04 -27.11 -1.19
N LEU A 367 10.38 -26.10 -0.39
CA LEU A 367 10.27 -24.68 -0.72
C LEU A 367 11.63 -23.99 -0.63
N ALA A 368 11.85 -23.02 -1.51
CA ALA A 368 13.01 -22.14 -1.50
C ALA A 368 12.58 -20.69 -1.76
N LEU A 369 13.37 -19.73 -1.25
CA LEU A 369 13.19 -18.29 -1.51
C LEU A 369 13.46 -17.92 -2.97
#